data_AF-A0A8J7SQE6-F1
#
_entry.id   AF-A0A8J7SQE6-F1
#
_cell.length_a   1.000
_cell.length_b   1.000
_cell.length_c   1.000
_cell.angle_alpha   90.00
_cell.angle_beta   90.00
_cell.angle_gamma   90.00
#
_symmetry.space_group_name_H-M   'P 1'
#
loop_
_entity.id
_entity.type
_entity.pdbx_description
1 polymer ?
#
loop_
_entity_poly.entity_id
_entity_poly.type
_entity_poly.pdbx_seq_one_letter_code
_entity_poly.pdbx_strand_id
1 'polypeptide(L)'
;MTKKNKKYLAIGGAALLLLILIFVFGKRMGKEENEERQIDVSVNIEDASGNITTYDPNPLLIKLNKGLVTRYYFDFSERCNPIKVLYSLDSVRFMATVRAYKVKYGVSLEIHMKECNVGCDAPPELGALGYFSLIYNRIDHLQDIIK
;
A
#
# COMPACT_ATOMS: atom_id res chain seq x y z
N MET A 1 -40.28 47.12 24.15
CA MET A 1 -39.64 46.30 23.11
C MET A 1 -38.75 45.23 23.74
N THR A 2 -39.27 44.00 23.72
CA THR A 2 -38.61 42.67 23.67
C THR A 2 -37.22 42.43 24.31
N LYS A 3 -37.26 41.94 25.55
CA LYS A 3 -36.18 41.27 26.31
C LYS A 3 -35.79 39.87 25.77
N LYS A 4 -36.07 39.58 24.48
CA LYS A 4 -36.02 38.24 23.86
C LYS A 4 -34.80 37.97 22.96
N ASN A 5 -33.91 38.96 22.73
CA ASN A 5 -32.83 38.84 21.74
C ASN A 5 -31.42 38.56 22.28
N LYS A 6 -31.17 38.58 23.61
CA LYS A 6 -29.83 38.29 24.15
C LYS A 6 -29.51 36.80 24.34
N LYS A 7 -30.52 35.93 24.44
CA LYS A 7 -30.31 34.48 24.67
C LYS A 7 -29.82 33.74 23.41
N TYR A 8 -30.30 34.12 22.23
CA TYR A 8 -29.94 33.45 20.98
C TYR A 8 -28.51 33.77 20.50
N LEU A 9 -27.99 34.96 20.81
CA LEU A 9 -26.62 35.34 20.44
C LEU A 9 -25.57 34.60 21.29
N ALA A 10 -25.86 34.35 22.58
CA ALA A 10 -24.98 33.60 23.47
C ALA A 10 -24.96 32.09 23.15
N ILE A 11 -26.10 31.52 22.75
CA ILE A 11 -26.22 30.10 22.40
C ILE A 11 -25.54 29.81 21.05
N GLY A 12 -25.63 30.74 20.08
CA GLY A 12 -24.93 30.61 18.80
C GLY A 12 -23.40 30.71 18.91
N GLY A 13 -22.90 31.63 19.75
CA GLY A 13 -21.46 31.78 19.98
C GLY A 13 -20.82 30.59 20.72
N ALA A 14 -21.54 30.02 21.70
CA ALA A 14 -21.07 28.86 22.44
C ALA A 14 -20.99 27.59 21.56
N ALA A 15 -21.96 27.37 20.68
CA ALA A 15 -21.95 26.23 19.75
C ALA A 15 -20.80 26.31 18.73
N LEU A 16 -20.47 27.51 18.24
CA LEU A 16 -19.37 27.72 17.30
C LEU A 16 -18.00 27.48 17.95
N LEU A 17 -17.80 27.96 19.19
CA LEU A 17 -16.58 27.71 19.96
C LEU A 17 -16.39 26.22 20.26
N LEU A 18 -17.47 25.51 20.54
CA LEU A 18 -17.44 24.07 20.83
C LEU A 18 -17.09 23.26 19.57
N LEU A 19 -17.58 23.65 18.39
CA LEU A 19 -17.19 23.05 17.10
C LEU A 19 -15.71 23.30 16.77
N ILE A 20 -15.19 24.51 17.02
CA ILE A 20 -13.77 24.83 16.82
C ILE A 20 -12.90 24.02 17.78
N LEU A 21 -13.31 23.87 19.04
CA LEU A 21 -12.59 23.05 20.02
C LEU A 21 -12.57 21.57 19.61
N ILE A 22 -13.69 21.00 19.15
CA ILE A 22 -13.73 19.62 18.62
C ILE A 22 -12.84 19.49 17.37
N PHE A 23 -12.83 20.48 16.48
CA PHE A 23 -11.99 20.43 15.28
C PHE A 23 -10.50 20.51 15.62
N VAL A 24 -10.11 21.35 16.59
CA VAL A 24 -8.71 21.51 17.02
C VAL A 24 -8.23 20.34 17.88
N PHE A 25 -9.07 19.81 18.78
CA PHE A 25 -8.75 18.60 19.56
C PHE A 25 -8.80 17.33 18.70
N GLY A 26 -9.78 17.21 17.81
CA GLY A 26 -9.86 16.10 16.85
C GLY A 26 -8.66 16.06 15.89
N LYS A 27 -8.16 17.23 15.47
CA LYS A 27 -6.93 17.30 14.67
C LYS A 27 -5.66 16.97 15.47
N ARG A 28 -5.66 17.12 16.80
CA ARG A 28 -4.55 16.73 17.69
C ARG A 28 -4.59 15.26 18.12
N MET A 29 -5.77 14.64 18.21
CA MET A 29 -5.93 13.21 18.56
C MET A 29 -5.95 12.27 17.35
N GLY A 30 -5.98 12.77 16.12
CA GLY A 30 -5.96 11.96 14.89
C GLY A 30 -4.57 11.59 14.38
N LYS A 31 -3.49 11.98 15.07
CA LYS A 31 -2.16 11.41 14.86
C LYS A 31 -1.88 10.48 16.03
N GLU A 32 -2.51 9.32 16.03
CA GLU A 32 -1.68 8.14 16.28
C GLU A 32 -0.64 8.19 15.16
N GLU A 33 0.54 8.69 15.50
CA GLU A 33 1.74 8.29 14.79
C GLU A 33 1.69 6.77 14.80
N ASN A 34 1.20 6.19 13.71
CA ASN A 34 1.67 4.90 13.27
C ASN A 34 3.18 5.08 13.23
N GLU A 35 3.84 4.76 14.33
CA GLU A 35 5.18 4.23 14.29
C GLU A 35 5.08 3.15 13.22
N GLU A 36 5.51 3.47 11.99
CA GLU A 36 5.85 2.49 10.98
C GLU A 36 6.92 1.63 11.64
N ARG A 37 6.49 0.63 12.43
CA ARG A 37 7.34 -0.48 12.79
C ARG A 37 7.76 -1.03 11.43
N GLN A 38 9.02 -0.78 11.06
CA GLN A 38 9.61 -1.39 9.88
C GLN A 38 9.63 -2.88 10.19
N ILE A 39 8.57 -3.59 9.77
CA ILE A 39 8.52 -5.04 9.85
C ILE A 39 9.49 -5.53 8.79
N ASP A 40 10.71 -5.84 9.19
CA ASP A 40 11.70 -6.42 8.29
C ASP A 40 11.37 -7.90 8.11
N VAL A 41 10.90 -8.23 6.90
CA VAL A 41 10.50 -9.59 6.55
C VAL A 41 11.70 -10.30 5.95
N SER A 42 12.14 -11.40 6.55
CA SER A 42 13.12 -12.32 5.96
C SER A 42 12.42 -13.63 5.61
N VAL A 43 12.63 -14.13 4.39
CA VAL A 43 12.02 -15.37 3.93
C VAL A 43 13.09 -16.42 3.69
N ASN A 44 13.00 -17.54 4.41
CA ASN A 44 13.84 -18.70 4.14
C ASN A 44 13.24 -19.49 2.98
N ILE A 45 14.01 -19.68 1.92
CA ILE A 45 13.62 -20.43 0.73
C ILE A 45 14.42 -21.72 0.70
N GLU A 46 13.74 -22.85 0.74
CA GLU A 46 14.36 -24.16 0.52
C GLU A 46 14.39 -24.46 -0.99
N ASP A 47 15.56 -24.81 -1.51
CA ASP A 47 15.72 -25.21 -2.91
C ASP A 47 15.43 -26.72 -3.11
N ALA A 48 15.41 -27.17 -4.36
CA ALA A 48 15.16 -28.58 -4.70
C ALA A 48 16.23 -29.55 -4.17
N SER A 49 17.38 -29.04 -3.70
CA SER A 49 18.47 -29.83 -3.10
C SER A 49 18.43 -29.80 -1.56
N GLY A 50 17.42 -29.15 -0.95
CA GLY A 50 17.28 -29.01 0.50
C GLY A 50 18.13 -27.87 1.11
N ASN A 51 18.74 -27.00 0.31
CA ASN A 51 19.49 -25.86 0.84
C ASN A 51 18.55 -24.72 1.18
N ILE A 52 18.72 -24.14 2.37
CA ILE A 52 17.97 -22.96 2.80
C ILE A 52 18.76 -21.70 2.42
N THR A 53 18.19 -20.89 1.55
CA THR A 53 18.72 -19.57 1.20
C THR A 53 17.83 -18.48 1.81
N THR A 54 18.43 -17.54 2.54
CA THR A 54 17.70 -16.37 3.04
C THR A 54 17.50 -15.37 1.92
N TYR A 55 16.23 -15.04 1.65
CA TYR A 55 15.83 -14.00 0.72
C TYR A 55 15.29 -12.79 1.49
N ASP A 56 15.83 -11.61 1.18
CA ASP A 56 15.38 -10.33 1.72
C ASP A 56 14.51 -9.57 0.69
N PRO A 57 13.17 -9.59 0.83
CA PRO A 57 12.27 -8.81 -0.02
C PRO A 57 12.22 -7.32 0.34
N ASN A 58 12.72 -6.87 1.50
CA ASN A 58 12.44 -5.53 2.03
C ASN A 58 12.80 -4.37 1.06
N PRO A 59 13.95 -4.38 0.36
CA PRO A 59 14.28 -3.33 -0.59
C PRO A 59 13.25 -3.21 -1.72
N LEU A 60 12.68 -4.33 -2.17
CA LEU A 60 11.64 -4.35 -3.19
C LEU A 60 10.29 -3.93 -2.61
N LEU A 61 9.94 -4.37 -1.39
CA LEU A 61 8.70 -3.98 -0.71
C LEU A 61 8.58 -2.47 -0.53
N ILE A 62 9.67 -1.79 -0.16
CA ILE A 62 9.70 -0.33 0.00
C ILE A 62 9.42 0.36 -1.34
N LYS A 63 10.07 -0.09 -2.41
CA LYS A 63 9.90 0.48 -3.75
C LYS A 63 8.51 0.22 -4.32
N LEU A 64 7.98 -0.99 -4.14
CA LEU A 64 6.60 -1.35 -4.52
C LEU A 64 5.59 -0.46 -3.79
N ASN A 65 5.74 -0.33 -2.46
CA ASN A 65 4.82 0.49 -1.68
C ASN A 65 4.86 1.95 -2.11
N LYS A 66 6.07 2.54 -2.20
CA LYS A 66 6.25 3.89 -2.75
C LYS A 66 5.52 4.02 -4.08
N GLY A 67 5.81 3.11 -5.02
CA GLY A 67 5.24 2.99 -6.37
C GLY A 67 3.71 3.07 -6.43
N LEU A 68 3.06 2.30 -5.54
CA LEU A 68 1.62 2.07 -5.58
C LEU A 68 0.82 3.13 -4.82
N VAL A 69 1.34 3.65 -3.70
CA VAL A 69 0.60 4.59 -2.84
C VAL A 69 0.80 6.06 -3.23
N THR A 70 1.89 6.38 -3.94
CA THR A 70 2.15 7.75 -4.35
C THR A 70 1.21 8.14 -5.49
N ARG A 71 0.46 9.23 -5.31
CA ARG A 71 -0.52 9.71 -6.30
C ARG A 71 0.11 10.46 -7.48
N TYR A 72 1.17 11.22 -7.23
CA TYR A 72 1.81 12.09 -8.22
C TYR A 72 3.25 11.66 -8.47
N TYR A 73 3.56 11.38 -9.73
CA TYR A 73 4.91 11.05 -10.17
C TYR A 73 5.37 12.04 -11.22
N PHE A 74 6.59 12.55 -11.04
CA PHE A 74 7.33 13.21 -12.12
C PHE A 74 7.96 12.18 -13.06
N ASP A 75 8.31 11.01 -12.52
CA ASP A 75 8.85 9.88 -13.26
C ASP A 75 8.04 8.60 -12.96
N PHE A 76 7.31 8.11 -13.97
CA PHE A 76 6.53 6.86 -13.87
C PHE A 76 7.41 5.61 -13.74
N SER A 77 8.71 5.70 -14.04
CA SER A 77 9.65 4.60 -13.88
C SER A 77 9.78 4.17 -12.42
N GLU A 78 9.69 5.11 -11.46
CA GLU A 78 9.71 4.79 -10.02
C GLU A 78 8.54 3.90 -9.59
N ARG A 79 7.41 3.98 -10.30
CA ARG A 79 6.24 3.13 -10.09
C ARG A 79 6.37 1.80 -10.81
N CYS A 80 6.72 1.83 -12.09
CA CYS A 80 6.66 0.64 -12.93
C CYS A 80 7.88 -0.25 -12.84
N ASN A 81 9.08 0.27 -12.53
CA ASN A 81 10.28 -0.56 -12.41
C ASN A 81 10.17 -1.59 -11.26
N PRO A 82 9.69 -1.25 -10.06
CA PRO A 82 9.49 -2.24 -8.99
C PRO A 82 8.49 -3.34 -9.38
N ILE A 83 7.46 -2.99 -10.13
CA ILE A 83 6.44 -3.93 -10.64
C ILE A 83 7.04 -4.89 -11.67
N LYS A 84 7.89 -4.37 -12.57
CA LYS A 84 8.66 -5.19 -13.52
C LYS A 84 9.62 -6.14 -12.79
N VAL A 85 10.34 -5.63 -11.79
CA VAL A 85 11.26 -6.43 -10.97
C VAL A 85 10.51 -7.54 -10.26
N LEU A 86 9.37 -7.24 -9.64
CA LEU A 86 8.51 -8.25 -9.02
C LEU A 86 8.14 -9.33 -10.03
N TYR A 87 7.62 -8.96 -11.21
CA TYR A 87 7.26 -9.93 -12.24
C TYR A 87 8.45 -10.79 -12.73
N SER A 88 9.67 -10.27 -12.70
CA SER A 88 10.87 -11.00 -13.13
C SER A 88 11.42 -12.00 -12.10
N LEU A 89 10.93 -11.97 -10.85
CA LEU A 89 11.36 -12.92 -9.82
C LEU A 89 10.98 -14.36 -10.20
N ASP A 90 11.76 -15.33 -9.73
CA ASP A 90 11.36 -16.74 -9.75
C ASP A 90 10.09 -16.94 -8.90
N SER A 91 9.36 -18.04 -9.13
CA SER A 91 8.02 -18.24 -8.55
C SER A 91 8.01 -18.24 -7.02
N VAL A 92 9.09 -18.73 -6.38
CA VAL A 92 9.17 -18.78 -4.92
C VAL A 92 9.44 -17.38 -4.37
N ARG A 93 10.43 -16.65 -4.90
CA ARG A 93 10.70 -15.26 -4.50
C ARG A 93 9.54 -14.32 -4.81
N PHE A 94 8.85 -14.55 -5.92
CA PHE A 94 7.63 -13.82 -6.30
C PHE A 94 6.56 -13.97 -5.22
N MET A 95 6.15 -15.21 -4.90
CA MET A 95 5.12 -15.45 -3.89
C MET A 95 5.56 -15.02 -2.49
N ALA A 96 6.83 -15.23 -2.14
CA ALA A 96 7.43 -14.72 -0.91
C ALA A 96 7.27 -13.20 -0.80
N THR A 97 7.58 -12.46 -1.86
CA THR A 97 7.44 -10.99 -1.89
C THR A 97 5.98 -10.57 -1.78
N VAL A 98 5.06 -11.21 -2.51
CA VAL A 98 3.62 -10.91 -2.46
C VAL A 98 3.07 -11.08 -1.04
N ARG A 99 3.44 -12.17 -0.35
CA ARG A 99 3.02 -12.44 1.03
C ARG A 99 3.67 -11.49 2.03
N ALA A 100 4.98 -11.27 1.88
CA ALA A 100 5.74 -10.35 2.72
C ALA A 100 5.18 -8.93 2.64
N TYR A 101 4.67 -8.51 1.48
CA TYR A 101 4.01 -7.21 1.32
C TYR A 101 2.79 -7.06 2.24
N LYS A 102 1.92 -8.07 2.28
CA LYS A 102 0.75 -8.07 3.17
C LYS A 102 1.15 -8.07 4.64
N VAL A 103 2.20 -8.81 4.99
CA VAL A 103 2.73 -8.82 6.36
C VAL A 103 3.28 -7.45 6.77
N LYS A 104 4.06 -6.80 5.89
CA LYS A 104 4.72 -5.53 6.19
C LYS A 104 3.75 -4.35 6.23
N TYR A 105 2.77 -4.29 5.33
CA TYR A 105 1.89 -3.12 5.17
C TYR A 105 0.44 -3.37 5.59
N GLY A 106 0.08 -4.58 6.01
CA GLY A 106 -1.28 -4.91 6.45
C GLY A 106 -2.33 -4.99 5.33
N VAL A 107 -1.92 -4.81 4.07
CA VAL A 107 -2.78 -4.76 2.88
C VAL A 107 -2.18 -5.59 1.77
N SER A 108 -3.01 -6.32 1.01
CA SER A 108 -2.49 -7.12 -0.10
C SER A 108 -1.96 -6.22 -1.21
N LEU A 109 -0.89 -6.69 -1.87
CA LEU A 109 -0.32 -6.01 -3.02
C LEU A 109 -1.38 -5.78 -4.12
N GLU A 110 -2.28 -6.74 -4.29
CA GLU A 110 -3.37 -6.69 -5.26
C GLU A 110 -4.35 -5.54 -5.01
N ILE A 111 -4.68 -5.25 -3.74
CA ILE A 111 -5.54 -4.12 -3.40
C ILE A 111 -4.85 -2.81 -3.80
N HIS A 112 -3.58 -2.62 -3.42
CA HIS A 112 -2.83 -1.42 -3.78
C HIS A 112 -2.61 -1.27 -5.31
N MET A 113 -2.42 -2.38 -6.05
CA MET A 113 -2.37 -2.34 -7.51
C MET A 113 -3.72 -1.96 -8.12
N LYS A 114 -4.84 -2.40 -7.55
CA LYS A 114 -6.19 -2.07 -8.03
C LYS A 114 -6.57 -0.62 -7.75
N GLU A 115 -6.16 -0.10 -6.61
CA GLU A 115 -6.35 1.32 -6.24
C GLU A 115 -5.43 2.25 -7.05
N CYS A 116 -4.38 1.70 -7.65
CA CYS A 116 -3.53 2.43 -8.58
C CYS A 116 -4.24 2.60 -9.93
N ASN A 117 -4.82 3.79 -10.16
CA ASN A 117 -5.56 4.12 -11.38
C ASN A 117 -4.69 4.23 -12.66
N VAL A 118 -3.40 3.88 -12.59
CA VAL A 118 -2.49 3.92 -13.74
C VAL A 118 -1.73 2.61 -13.79
N GLY A 119 -1.94 1.86 -14.88
CA GLY A 119 -1.26 0.60 -15.12
C GLY A 119 0.21 0.79 -15.52
N CYS A 120 0.92 -0.33 -15.62
CA CYS A 120 2.26 -0.41 -16.17
C CYS A 120 2.24 -1.30 -17.41
N ASP A 121 2.48 -0.71 -18.58
CA ASP A 121 2.43 -1.42 -19.85
C ASP A 121 3.56 -2.45 -19.95
N ALA A 122 3.23 -3.62 -20.50
CA ALA A 122 4.18 -4.66 -20.81
C ALA A 122 4.66 -4.56 -22.27
N PRO A 123 5.88 -5.01 -22.58
CA PRO A 123 6.32 -5.14 -23.97
C PRO A 123 5.41 -6.11 -24.75
N PRO A 124 5.24 -5.91 -26.09
CA PRO A 124 4.32 -6.70 -26.90
C PRO A 124 4.55 -8.21 -26.84
N GLU A 125 5.79 -8.63 -26.56
CA GLU A 125 6.22 -10.04 -26.43
C GLU A 125 5.52 -10.77 -25.27
N LEU A 126 5.05 -10.04 -24.25
CA LEU A 126 4.31 -10.59 -23.11
C LEU A 126 2.79 -10.56 -23.33
N GLY A 127 2.34 -10.18 -24.53
CA GLY A 127 0.93 -10.10 -24.92
C GLY A 127 0.31 -8.71 -24.71
N ALA A 128 -1.01 -8.63 -24.92
CA ALA A 128 -1.77 -7.38 -24.79
C ALA A 128 -2.06 -6.96 -23.33
N LEU A 129 -1.51 -7.70 -22.35
CA LEU A 129 -1.75 -7.48 -20.93
C LEU A 129 -0.65 -6.60 -20.34
N GLY A 130 -1.03 -5.57 -19.56
CA GLY A 130 -0.09 -4.84 -18.72
C GLY A 130 0.46 -5.69 -17.58
N TYR A 131 1.57 -5.25 -16.97
CA TYR A 131 2.23 -5.98 -15.88
C TYR A 131 1.32 -6.27 -14.69
N PHE A 132 0.34 -5.41 -14.39
CA PHE A 132 -0.61 -5.67 -13.30
C PHE A 132 -1.44 -6.92 -13.58
N SER A 133 -2.01 -7.04 -14.78
CA SER A 133 -2.75 -8.23 -15.20
C SER A 133 -1.88 -9.48 -15.18
N LEU A 134 -0.62 -9.37 -15.62
CA LEU A 134 0.33 -10.48 -15.57
C LEU A 134 0.64 -10.92 -14.14
N ILE A 135 0.79 -9.98 -13.21
CA ILE A 135 1.01 -10.27 -11.79
C ILE A 135 -0.23 -10.90 -11.15
N TYR A 136 -1.43 -10.37 -11.40
CA TYR A 136 -2.67 -10.98 -10.89
C TYR A 136 -2.80 -12.43 -11.33
N ASN A 137 -2.64 -12.71 -12.63
CA ASN A 137 -2.71 -14.06 -13.17
C ASN A 137 -1.63 -14.97 -12.54
N ARG A 138 -0.43 -14.43 -12.30
CA ARG A 138 0.66 -15.18 -11.67
C ARG A 138 0.41 -15.48 -10.19
N ILE A 139 -0.18 -14.55 -9.44
CA ILE A 139 -0.61 -14.78 -8.06
C ILE A 139 -1.66 -15.88 -8.03
N ASP A 140 -2.70 -15.76 -8.85
CA ASP A 140 -3.80 -16.72 -8.91
C ASP A 140 -3.31 -18.13 -9.28
N HIS A 141 -2.39 -18.23 -10.25
CA HIS A 141 -1.80 -19.51 -10.64
C HIS A 141 -0.91 -20.13 -9.53
N LEU A 142 -0.14 -19.31 -8.81
CA LEU A 142 0.84 -19.80 -7.84
C LEU A 142 0.29 -19.97 -6.42
N GLN A 143 -0.80 -19.31 -6.05
CA GLN A 143 -1.38 -19.43 -4.70
C GLN A 143 -1.80 -20.87 -4.37
N ASP A 144 -2.25 -21.62 -5.39
CA ASP A 144 -2.68 -23.00 -5.25
C ASP A 144 -1.51 -23.99 -5.21
N ILE A 145 -0.34 -23.58 -5.73
CA ILE A 145 0.86 -24.41 -5.86
C ILE A 145 1.80 -24.19 -4.67
N ILE A 146 1.98 -22.95 -4.24
CA ILE A 146 2.92 -22.54 -3.20
C ILE A 146 2.09 -22.07 -2.01
N LYS A 147 2.01 -22.89 -0.95
CA LYS A 147 1.27 -22.61 0.29
C LYS A 147 2.06 -21.82 1.31
#